data_AF-A0A7S4KJR2-F1
#
_entry.id   AF-A0A7S4KJR2-F1
#
_cell.length_a   1.000
_cell.length_b   1.000
_cell.length_c   1.000
_cell.angle_alpha   90.00
_cell.angle_beta   90.00
_cell.angle_gamma   90.00
#
_symmetry.space_group_name_H-M   'P 1'
#
loop_
_entity.id
_entity.type
_entity.pdbx_description
1 polymer ?
#
loop_
_entity_poly.entity_id
_entity_poly.type
_entity_poly.pdbx_seq_one_letter_code
_entity_poly.pdbx_strand_id
1 'polypeptide(L)'
;EVVFVMPNQPDIHVVPALLPEKRPSERLTSFTPLRIPLQQTYLQTQNPLNRQYVFQFLPSGLSTRLFIRVMKHYHHFVDCVYWRFGCFLALPPAKKEDSHTYILVELVEKELCINLRVRSASASVASGVLLVLTGLIQNLIHEWYHLPLSA
;
A
#
# COMPACT_ATOMS: atom_id res chain seq x y z
N GLU A 1 11.90 -14.91 6.28
CA GLU A 1 10.41 -14.98 6.35
C GLU A 1 9.86 -15.23 4.95
N VAL A 2 8.70 -15.87 4.79
CA VAL A 2 8.12 -16.13 3.45
C VAL A 2 7.53 -14.82 2.92
N VAL A 3 8.29 -14.14 2.07
CA VAL A 3 7.86 -12.96 1.33
C VAL A 3 7.37 -13.43 -0.02
N PHE A 4 6.06 -13.27 -0.31
CA PHE A 4 5.55 -13.55 -1.65
C PHE A 4 5.82 -12.34 -2.54
N VAL A 5 6.72 -12.53 -3.51
CA VAL A 5 6.97 -11.61 -4.62
C VAL A 5 6.16 -12.11 -5.80
N MET A 6 5.30 -11.26 -6.37
CA MET A 6 4.51 -11.62 -7.55
C MET A 6 5.43 -12.06 -8.69
N PRO A 7 5.33 -13.32 -9.17
CA PRO A 7 6.07 -13.74 -10.33
C PRO A 7 5.41 -13.16 -11.59
N ASN A 8 6.22 -12.60 -12.50
CA ASN A 8 5.78 -12.16 -13.84
C ASN A 8 5.48 -13.36 -14.77
N GLN A 9 4.96 -14.47 -14.24
CA GLN A 9 4.72 -15.70 -15.00
C GLN A 9 3.21 -15.88 -15.25
N PRO A 10 2.78 -16.10 -16.51
CA PRO A 10 1.38 -16.12 -16.89
C PRO A 10 0.56 -17.24 -16.22
N ASP A 11 1.23 -18.30 -15.74
CA ASP A 11 0.57 -19.49 -15.18
C ASP A 11 0.49 -19.50 -13.66
N ILE A 12 0.92 -18.42 -12.99
CA ILE A 12 0.87 -18.33 -11.53
C ILE A 12 -0.30 -17.45 -11.11
N HIS A 13 -1.31 -18.09 -10.51
CA HIS A 13 -2.44 -17.41 -9.92
C HIS A 13 -2.19 -17.15 -8.43
N VAL A 14 -2.38 -15.91 -8.00
CA VAL A 14 -2.35 -15.54 -6.59
C VAL A 14 -3.76 -15.55 -6.03
N VAL A 15 -3.95 -16.27 -4.94
CA VAL A 15 -5.20 -16.26 -4.16
C VAL A 15 -4.92 -15.44 -2.89
N PRO A 16 -5.41 -14.18 -2.77
CA PRO A 16 -5.02 -13.32 -1.65
C PRO A 16 -5.40 -13.87 -0.26
N ALA A 17 -6.45 -14.69 -0.19
CA ALA A 17 -6.87 -15.35 1.04
C ALA A 17 -5.89 -16.41 1.56
N LEU A 18 -5.01 -16.93 0.69
CA LEU A 18 -3.98 -17.93 1.04
C LEU A 18 -2.61 -17.30 1.31
N LEU A 19 -2.49 -15.97 1.23
CA LEU A 19 -1.24 -15.28 1.55
C LEU A 19 -0.91 -15.43 3.04
N PRO A 20 0.38 -15.35 3.40
CA PRO A 20 0.80 -15.36 4.80
C PRO A 20 0.09 -14.27 5.61
N GLU A 21 -0.33 -14.57 6.83
CA GLU A 21 -0.93 -13.57 7.73
C GLU A 21 0.12 -12.62 8.32
N LYS A 22 1.33 -13.15 8.52
CA LYS A 22 2.42 -12.43 9.15
C LYS A 22 2.87 -11.26 8.26
N ARG A 23 2.78 -10.06 8.82
CA ARG A 23 3.32 -8.84 8.22
C ARG A 23 4.84 -8.93 8.07
N PRO A 24 5.42 -8.71 6.87
CA PRO A 24 6.86 -8.78 6.66
C PRO A 24 7.56 -7.55 7.27
N SER A 25 8.41 -7.75 8.29
CA SER A 25 9.03 -6.64 9.03
C SER A 25 10.20 -5.97 8.30
N GLU A 26 10.96 -6.72 7.50
CA GLU A 26 12.24 -6.27 6.93
C GLU A 26 12.08 -5.19 5.84
N ARG A 27 11.00 -5.25 5.05
CA ARG A 27 10.73 -4.35 3.92
C ARG A 27 10.07 -3.02 4.33
N LEU A 28 9.49 -2.97 5.52
CA LEU A 28 8.80 -1.79 6.07
C LEU A 28 9.75 -0.73 6.62
N THR A 29 11.06 -1.02 6.65
CA THR A 29 12.10 -0.06 7.04
C THR A 29 12.05 1.22 6.20
N SER A 30 11.58 1.11 4.95
CA SER A 30 11.30 2.21 4.02
C SER A 30 10.20 3.18 4.47
N PHE A 31 9.32 2.79 5.40
CA PHE A 31 8.29 3.63 6.01
C PHE A 31 8.62 4.06 7.45
N THR A 32 9.69 3.55 8.05
CA THR A 32 10.22 4.13 9.29
C THR A 32 10.79 5.51 9.01
N PRO A 33 10.51 6.53 9.84
CA PRO A 33 11.24 7.79 9.76
C PRO A 33 12.72 7.48 9.93
N LEU A 34 13.55 7.88 8.95
CA LEU A 34 15.00 7.74 9.05
C LEU A 34 15.44 8.54 10.28
N ARG A 35 15.86 7.87 11.35
CA ARG A 35 16.63 8.50 12.43
C ARG A 35 18.03 8.75 11.88
N ILE A 36 18.17 9.76 11.02
CA ILE A 36 19.48 10.30 10.66
C ILE A 36 19.96 11.07 11.90
N PRO A 37 21.16 10.77 12.45
CA PRO A 37 21.77 11.65 13.43
C PRO A 37 21.88 13.03 12.78
N LEU A 38 21.34 14.06 13.43
CA LEU A 38 21.36 15.45 12.99
C LEU A 38 22.79 15.93 12.72
N GLN A 39 23.32 15.65 11.53
CA GLN A 39 24.52 16.26 10.99
C GLN A 39 24.58 15.97 9.49
N GLN A 40 24.24 17.00 8.70
CA GLN A 40 24.61 17.17 7.30
C GLN A 40 23.93 16.25 6.28
N THR A 41 22.74 16.66 5.80
CA THR A 41 22.44 17.02 4.39
C THR A 41 20.93 16.89 4.10
N TYR A 42 20.40 17.96 3.51
CA TYR A 42 19.10 18.29 2.90
C TYR A 42 18.19 17.21 2.27
N LEU A 43 18.15 15.95 2.73
CA LEU A 43 17.01 15.08 2.47
C LEU A 43 15.99 15.31 3.58
N GLN A 44 15.15 16.34 3.40
CA GLN A 44 13.87 16.40 4.11
C GLN A 44 13.18 15.06 3.91
N THR A 45 13.17 14.26 4.97
CA THR A 45 12.29 13.10 5.09
C THR A 45 10.87 13.63 5.06
N GLN A 46 10.31 13.80 3.86
CA GLN A 46 8.92 14.18 3.74
C GLN A 46 8.11 13.10 4.44
N ASN A 47 7.36 13.52 5.47
CA ASN A 47 6.50 12.62 6.21
C ASN A 47 5.57 11.92 5.21
N PRO A 48 5.36 10.60 5.35
CA PRO A 48 4.46 9.89 4.46
C PRO A 48 3.06 10.52 4.53
N LEU A 49 2.42 10.68 3.38
CA LEU A 49 1.01 11.02 3.34
C LEU A 49 0.22 9.81 3.82
N ASN A 50 -0.64 10.02 4.82
CA ASN A 50 -1.42 8.96 5.44
C ASN A 50 -2.91 9.23 5.25
N ARG A 51 -3.67 8.18 4.96
CA ARG A 51 -5.13 8.21 4.92
C ARG A 51 -5.66 6.96 5.59
N GLN A 52 -6.64 7.13 6.47
CA GLN A 52 -7.27 6.03 7.19
C GLN A 52 -8.76 6.01 6.86
N TYR A 53 -9.29 4.81 6.61
CA TYR A 53 -10.72 4.56 6.44
C TYR A 53 -11.17 3.69 7.60
N VAL A 54 -12.00 4.25 8.48
CA VAL A 54 -12.51 3.55 9.66
C VAL A 54 -13.90 2.99 9.34
N PHE A 55 -14.15 1.75 9.76
CA PHE A 55 -15.39 1.05 9.54
C PHE A 55 -16.05 0.68 10.87
N GLN A 56 -17.38 0.60 10.88
CA GLN A 56 -18.13 0.02 12.00
C GLN A 56 -17.99 -1.50 12.07
N PHE A 57 -17.79 -2.13 10.91
CA PHE A 57 -17.46 -3.55 10.77
C PHE A 57 -16.65 -3.75 9.49
N LEU A 58 -15.83 -4.80 9.42
CA LEU A 58 -15.08 -5.15 8.22
C LEU A 58 -15.83 -6.24 7.43
N PRO A 59 -16.28 -5.95 6.19
CA PRO A 59 -16.87 -6.98 5.36
C PRO A 59 -15.90 -8.12 5.06
N SER A 60 -16.42 -9.35 5.07
CA SER A 60 -15.65 -10.52 4.67
C SER A 60 -15.16 -10.38 3.23
N GLY A 61 -13.88 -10.66 3.01
CA GLY A 61 -13.23 -10.54 1.70
C GLY A 61 -12.91 -9.11 1.25
N LEU A 62 -13.07 -8.09 2.11
CA LEU A 62 -12.67 -6.70 1.80
C LEU A 62 -11.20 -6.63 1.36
N SER A 63 -10.29 -7.18 2.16
CA SER A 63 -8.86 -7.25 1.83
C SER A 63 -8.61 -7.96 0.50
N THR A 64 -9.21 -9.14 0.31
CA THR A 64 -9.08 -9.92 -0.93
C THR A 64 -9.50 -9.13 -2.16
N ARG A 65 -10.68 -8.49 -2.13
CA ARG A 65 -11.19 -7.72 -3.28
C ARG A 65 -10.36 -6.47 -3.53
N LEU A 66 -9.93 -5.79 -2.48
CA LEU A 66 -9.04 -4.63 -2.58
C LEU A 66 -7.72 -5.04 -3.22
N PHE A 67 -7.09 -6.11 -2.74
CA PHE A 67 -5.80 -6.55 -3.27
C PHE A 67 -5.90 -7.08 -4.68
N ILE A 68 -7.01 -7.72 -5.09
CA ILE A 68 -7.23 -8.06 -6.51
C ILE A 68 -7.24 -6.78 -7.37
N ARG A 69 -7.94 -5.72 -6.93
CA ARG A 69 -7.96 -4.44 -7.66
C ARG A 69 -6.57 -3.82 -7.74
N VAL A 70 -5.79 -3.83 -6.66
CA VAL A 70 -4.41 -3.32 -6.63
C VAL A 70 -3.48 -4.18 -7.51
N MET A 71 -3.57 -5.51 -7.41
CA MET A 71 -2.76 -6.45 -8.18
C MET A 71 -2.99 -6.34 -9.68
N LYS A 72 -4.16 -5.91 -10.16
CA LYS A 72 -4.36 -5.63 -11.60
C LYS A 72 -3.40 -4.58 -12.16
N HIS A 73 -2.85 -3.74 -11.29
CA HIS A 73 -1.87 -2.71 -11.63
C HIS A 73 -0.41 -3.16 -11.43
N TYR A 74 -0.15 -4.47 -11.26
CA TYR A 74 1.19 -4.99 -10.90
C TYR A 74 2.30 -4.56 -11.85
N HIS A 75 1.99 -4.42 -13.14
CA HIS A 75 2.94 -4.04 -14.20
C HIS A 75 3.51 -2.62 -14.03
N HIS A 76 2.91 -1.79 -13.17
CA HIS A 76 3.43 -0.46 -12.84
C HIS A 76 4.45 -0.48 -11.69
N PHE A 77 4.55 -1.58 -10.93
CA PHE A 77 5.39 -1.67 -9.74
C PHE A 77 6.70 -2.40 -10.03
N VAL A 78 7.79 -1.89 -9.47
CA VAL A 78 9.12 -2.53 -9.52
C VAL A 78 9.39 -3.45 -8.33
N ASP A 79 8.67 -3.27 -7.23
CA ASP A 79 8.68 -4.16 -6.08
C ASP A 79 7.25 -4.33 -5.55
N CYS A 80 6.90 -5.55 -5.18
CA CYS A 80 5.55 -5.99 -4.86
C CYS A 80 5.61 -7.07 -3.79
N VAL A 81 5.22 -6.72 -2.57
CA VAL A 81 5.16 -7.63 -1.43
C VAL A 81 3.73 -7.68 -0.91
N TYR A 82 3.16 -8.86 -0.87
CA TYR A 82 1.78 -9.08 -0.42
C TYR A 82 1.71 -10.02 0.77
N TRP A 83 0.80 -9.74 1.70
CA TRP A 83 0.37 -10.62 2.79
C TRP A 83 -1.15 -10.54 2.91
N ARG A 84 -1.76 -11.41 3.72
CA ARG A 84 -3.24 -11.57 3.80
C ARG A 84 -3.98 -10.26 4.08
N PHE A 85 -3.33 -9.35 4.79
CA PHE A 85 -3.92 -8.11 5.29
C PHE A 85 -3.25 -6.85 4.74
N GLY A 86 -2.39 -6.97 3.74
CA GLY A 86 -1.78 -5.76 3.19
C GLY A 86 -0.83 -6.01 2.04
N CYS A 87 -0.38 -4.90 1.47
CA CYS A 87 0.66 -4.89 0.48
C CYS A 87 1.60 -3.71 0.65
N PHE A 88 2.84 -3.95 0.27
CA PHE A 88 3.87 -2.96 0.08
C PHE A 88 4.27 -2.95 -1.39
N LEU A 89 4.24 -1.76 -1.99
CA LEU A 89 4.48 -1.58 -3.42
C LEU A 89 5.51 -0.46 -3.63
N ALA A 90 6.34 -0.59 -4.65
CA ALA A 90 7.24 0.47 -5.08
C ALA A 90 6.99 0.80 -6.55
N LEU A 91 6.76 2.09 -6.83
CA LEU A 91 6.76 2.62 -8.19
C LEU A 91 8.19 3.00 -8.59
N PRO A 92 8.56 2.82 -9.88
CA PRO A 92 9.83 3.31 -10.37
C PRO A 92 9.93 4.82 -10.17
N PRO A 93 11.15 5.35 -10.00
CA PRO A 93 11.34 6.79 -9.86
C PRO A 93 10.95 7.49 -11.17
N ALA A 94 10.30 8.66 -11.06
CA ALA A 94 9.83 9.42 -12.22
C ALA A 94 11.01 9.96 -13.06
N LYS A 95 12.14 10.24 -12.41
CA LYS A 95 13.42 10.62 -13.01
C LYS A 95 14.52 9.72 -12.47
N LYS A 96 15.61 9.53 -13.22
CA LYS A 96 16.74 8.66 -12.80
C LYS A 96 17.35 9.02 -11.44
N GLU A 97 17.26 10.28 -11.04
CA GLU A 97 17.82 10.80 -9.77
C GLU A 97 16.82 10.77 -8.61
N ASP A 98 15.54 10.51 -8.88
CA ASP A 98 14.52 10.47 -7.84
C ASP A 98 14.57 9.15 -7.06
N SER A 99 14.12 9.18 -5.81
CA SER A 99 13.84 7.95 -5.07
C SER A 99 12.55 7.30 -5.56
N HIS A 100 12.42 6.00 -5.34
CA HIS A 100 11.16 5.28 -5.56
C HIS A 100 10.01 5.90 -4.75
N THR A 101 8.79 5.77 -5.27
CA THR A 101 7.58 6.05 -4.49
C THR A 101 7.11 4.76 -3.84
N TYR A 102 7.07 4.76 -2.51
CA TYR A 102 6.65 3.61 -1.71
C TYR A 102 5.19 3.76 -1.31
N ILE A 103 4.45 2.67 -1.38
CA ILE A 103 3.02 2.58 -1.07
C ILE A 103 2.83 1.45 -0.07
N LEU A 104 2.02 1.70 0.95
CA LEU A 104 1.60 0.72 1.93
C LEU A 104 0.08 0.78 2.05
N VAL A 105 -0.58 -0.35 1.83
CA VAL A 105 -2.02 -0.53 2.00
C VAL A 105 -2.22 -1.66 3.01
N GLU A 106 -2.84 -1.37 4.15
CA GLU A 106 -3.03 -2.37 5.22
C GLU A 106 -4.47 -2.36 5.72
N LEU A 107 -5.06 -3.54 5.83
CA LEU A 107 -6.25 -3.78 6.64
C LEU A 107 -5.81 -4.09 8.07
N VAL A 108 -6.22 -3.28 9.03
CA VAL A 108 -5.94 -3.50 10.45
C VAL A 108 -7.23 -3.98 11.11
N GLU A 109 -7.38 -5.29 11.23
CA GLU A 109 -8.62 -5.92 11.70
C GLU A 109 -9.03 -5.47 13.10
N LYS A 110 -8.06 -5.37 14.02
CA LYS A 110 -8.31 -4.94 15.41
C LYS A 110 -8.82 -3.50 15.52
N GLU A 111 -8.46 -2.65 14.56
CA GLU A 111 -8.86 -1.24 14.50
C GLU A 111 -10.01 -1.00 13.52
N LEU A 112 -10.52 -2.08 12.89
CA LEU A 112 -11.55 -2.03 11.85
C LEU A 112 -11.28 -0.96 10.80
N CYS A 113 -10.03 -0.87 10.31
CA CYS A 113 -9.65 0.21 9.40
C CYS A 113 -8.76 -0.25 8.24
N ILE A 114 -8.78 0.52 7.15
CA ILE A 114 -7.76 0.47 6.10
C ILE A 114 -6.82 1.67 6.28
N ASN A 115 -5.53 1.39 6.39
CA ASN A 115 -4.46 2.36 6.41
C ASN A 115 -3.79 2.42 5.03
N LEU A 116 -3.76 3.62 4.45
CA LEU A 116 -2.96 3.95 3.28
C LEU A 116 -1.80 4.85 3.71
N ARG A 117 -0.59 4.51 3.28
CA ARG A 117 0.58 5.38 3.42
C ARG A 117 1.32 5.46 2.10
N VAL A 118 1.66 6.67 1.69
CA VAL A 118 2.43 6.94 0.47
C VAL A 118 3.62 7.80 0.84
N ARG A 119 4.82 7.35 0.48
CA ARG A 119 6.07 8.09 0.65
C ARG A 119 6.71 8.30 -0.72
N SER A 120 6.95 9.56 -1.07
CA SER A 120 7.65 9.94 -2.30
C SER A 120 8.56 11.13 -2.02
N ALA A 121 9.60 11.32 -2.84
CA ALA A 121 10.36 12.56 -2.86
C ALA A 121 9.53 13.74 -3.38
N SER A 122 8.50 13.48 -4.19
CA SER A 122 7.62 14.49 -4.75
C SER A 122 6.24 14.44 -4.11
N ALA A 123 5.85 15.55 -3.44
CA ALA A 123 4.54 15.68 -2.81
C ALA A 123 3.38 15.59 -3.82
N SER A 124 3.57 16.07 -5.05
CA SER A 124 2.54 15.98 -6.10
C SER A 124 2.34 14.53 -6.57
N VAL A 125 3.43 13.77 -6.71
CA VAL A 125 3.37 12.32 -7.02
C VAL A 125 2.71 11.56 -5.87
N ALA A 126 3.12 11.82 -4.62
CA ALA A 126 2.51 11.19 -3.46
C ALA A 126 0.99 11.46 -3.39
N SER A 127 0.58 12.71 -3.62
CA SER A 127 -0.84 13.10 -3.61
C SER A 127 -1.63 12.45 -4.74
N GLY A 128 -1.07 12.40 -5.95
CA GLY A 128 -1.69 11.73 -7.09
C GLY A 128 -1.89 10.22 -6.86
N VAL A 129 -0.86 9.55 -6.34
CA VAL A 129 -0.94 8.12 -5.97
C VAL A 129 -1.98 7.89 -4.89
N LEU A 130 -1.99 8.72 -3.83
CA LEU A 130 -2.96 8.61 -2.75
C LEU A 130 -4.40 8.82 -3.25
N LEU A 131 -4.61 9.75 -4.19
CA LEU A 131 -5.92 9.99 -4.81
C LEU A 131 -6.41 8.77 -5.59
N VAL A 132 -5.54 8.13 -6.38
CA VAL A 132 -5.87 6.90 -7.13
C VAL A 132 -6.25 5.77 -6.17
N LEU A 133 -5.45 5.52 -5.14
CA LEU A 133 -5.74 4.48 -4.13
C LEU A 133 -7.03 4.76 -3.36
N THR A 134 -7.29 6.02 -3.05
CA THR A 134 -8.53 6.48 -2.43
C THR A 134 -9.72 6.17 -3.33
N GLY A 135 -9.65 6.51 -4.62
CA GLY A 135 -10.70 6.18 -5.57
C GLY A 135 -10.96 4.67 -5.68
N LEU A 136 -9.90 3.84 -5.68
CA LEU A 136 -10.06 2.38 -5.70
C LEU A 136 -10.83 1.85 -4.48
N ILE A 137 -10.51 2.37 -3.30
CA ILE A 137 -11.16 1.98 -2.03
C ILE A 137 -12.60 2.48 -1.99
N GLN A 138 -12.83 3.75 -2.32
CA GLN A 138 -14.16 4.34 -2.34
C GLN A 138 -15.08 3.60 -3.33
N ASN A 139 -14.60 3.33 -4.54
CA ASN A 139 -15.34 2.55 -5.53
C ASN A 139 -15.66 1.14 -5.01
N LEU A 140 -14.69 0.46 -4.38
CA LEU A 140 -14.92 -0.88 -3.82
C LEU A 140 -16.00 -0.85 -2.73
N ILE A 141 -15.95 0.14 -1.84
CA ILE A 141 -16.88 0.26 -0.72
C ILE A 141 -18.28 0.61 -1.21
N HIS A 142 -18.37 1.54 -2.17
CA HIS A 142 -19.65 1.99 -2.70
C HIS A 142 -20.32 0.92 -3.57
N GLU A 143 -19.58 0.32 -4.52
CA GLU A 143 -20.11 -0.64 -5.48
C GLU A 143 -20.41 -2.00 -4.85
N TRP A 144 -19.59 -2.45 -3.91
CA TRP A 144 -19.64 -3.84 -3.44
C TRP A 144 -20.28 -4.01 -2.06
N TYR A 145 -20.12 -3.02 -1.19
CA TYR A 145 -20.54 -3.12 0.20
C TYR A 145 -21.64 -2.13 0.58
N HIS A 146 -21.92 -1.14 -0.27
CA HIS A 146 -22.93 -0.10 -0.05
C HIS A 146 -22.82 0.56 1.34
N LEU A 147 -21.60 0.70 1.87
CA LEU A 147 -21.37 1.25 3.20
C LEU A 147 -21.28 2.78 3.16
N PRO A 148 -21.81 3.47 4.18
CA PRO A 148 -21.52 4.89 4.38
C PRO A 148 -20.03 5.05 4.75
N LEU A 149 -19.33 5.90 4.01
CA LEU A 149 -17.94 6.26 4.30
C LEU A 149 -17.91 7.57 5.10
N SER A 150 -17.39 7.53 6.32
CA SER A 150 -16.95 8.73 7.05
C SER A 150 -15.49 9.03 6.69
N ALA A 151 -15.25 10.19 6.11
CA ALA A 151 -13.96 10.66 5.57
C ALA A 151 -13.16 11.48 6.57
#